data_AF-A0A0N4W6L8-F1
#
_entry.id   AF-A0A0N4W6L8-F1
#
_cell.length_a   1.000
_cell.length_b   1.000
_cell.length_c   1.000
_cell.angle_alpha   90.00
_cell.angle_beta   90.00
_cell.angle_gamma   90.00
#
_symmetry.space_group_name_H-M   'P 1'
#
loop_
_entity.id
_entity.type
_entity.pdbx_description
1 polymer ?
#
loop_
_entity_poly.entity_id
_entity_poly.type
_entity_poly.pdbx_seq_one_letter_code
_entity_poly.pdbx_strand_id
1 'polypeptide(L)'
;MCFYYYACAVGILQLRTLITIEKMALPDSYLQTFQTSFEASIKNMQPISVFILNPGDLRDPKRLKSMFFKRYTRNSAFEIAAIKQIVHDFENATYSYGSESTFFWIPLYEEFLNFYGETDEFTYAEMPTFFKSATYFYLTTFVKYNESACLANNPQCITSFFFMTNFHGVRTT
;
A
#
# COMPACT_ATOMS: atom_id res chain seq x y z
N MET A 1 -29.00 47.31 16.74
CA MET A 1 -29.41 45.88 16.83
C MET A 1 -29.07 45.09 15.57
N CYS A 2 -29.45 45.53 14.35
CA CYS A 2 -29.13 44.79 13.12
C CYS A 2 -27.62 44.58 12.87
N PHE A 3 -26.78 45.53 13.25
CA PHE A 3 -25.31 45.40 13.14
C PHE A 3 -24.74 44.28 14.02
N TYR A 4 -25.27 44.12 15.24
CA TYR A 4 -24.86 43.05 16.15
C TYR A 4 -25.22 41.67 15.57
N TYR A 5 -26.44 41.52 15.06
CA TYR A 5 -26.86 40.28 14.39
C TYR A 5 -26.03 39.96 13.15
N TYR A 6 -25.68 40.98 12.35
CA TYR A 6 -24.82 40.81 11.19
C TYR A 6 -23.40 40.36 11.60
N ALA A 7 -22.80 40.97 12.62
CA ALA A 7 -21.49 40.59 13.11
C ALA A 7 -21.46 39.15 13.67
N CYS A 8 -22.50 38.76 14.42
CA CYS A 8 -22.66 37.40 14.90
C CYS A 8 -22.83 36.40 13.75
N ALA A 9 -23.63 36.72 12.73
CA ALA A 9 -23.84 35.85 11.57
C ALA A 9 -22.54 35.63 10.78
N VAL A 10 -21.74 36.67 10.57
CA VAL A 10 -20.42 36.56 9.91
C VAL A 10 -19.45 35.73 10.76
N GLY A 11 -19.43 35.92 12.08
CA GLY A 11 -18.60 35.13 12.98
C GLY A 11 -18.95 33.64 12.98
N ILE A 12 -20.24 33.30 12.87
CA ILE A 12 -20.70 31.91 12.77
C ILE A 12 -20.29 31.29 11.43
N LEU A 13 -20.39 32.05 10.33
CA LEU A 13 -19.97 31.56 9.00
C LEU A 13 -18.46 31.35 8.87
N GLN A 14 -17.66 32.04 9.69
CA GLN A 14 -16.20 31.93 9.70
C GLN A 14 -15.66 30.92 10.73
N LEU A 15 -16.52 30.30 11.54
CA LEU A 15 -16.11 29.28 12.49
C LEU A 15 -15.56 28.05 11.75
N ARG A 16 -14.28 27.76 11.97
CA ARG A 16 -13.65 26.52 11.53
C ARG A 16 -13.46 25.59 12.71
N THR A 17 -14.12 24.45 12.69
CA THR A 17 -13.98 23.39 13.71
C THR A 17 -12.76 22.54 13.41
N LEU A 18 -11.57 23.09 13.69
CA LEU A 18 -10.32 22.33 13.65
C LEU A 18 -10.04 21.76 15.04
N ILE A 19 -10.29 20.46 15.21
CA ILE A 19 -9.92 19.70 16.40
C ILE A 19 -8.50 19.19 16.17
N THR A 20 -7.50 19.95 16.62
CA THR A 20 -6.09 19.54 16.56
C THR A 20 -5.60 19.14 17.95
N ILE A 21 -4.71 18.15 18.02
CA ILE A 21 -4.12 17.67 19.27
C ILE A 21 -3.36 18.80 19.99
N GLU A 22 -2.78 19.74 19.24
CA GLU A 22 -2.12 20.94 19.78
C GLU A 22 -3.04 21.80 20.68
N LYS A 23 -4.36 21.83 20.43
CA LYS A 23 -5.31 22.58 21.26
C LYS A 23 -5.66 21.89 22.58
N MET A 24 -5.32 20.61 22.71
CA MET A 24 -5.55 19.81 23.92
C MET A 24 -4.30 19.68 24.79
N ALA A 25 -3.13 20.10 24.29
CA ALA A 25 -1.86 20.08 25.01
C ALA A 25 -1.60 21.42 25.72
N LEU A 26 -0.81 21.39 26.80
CA LEU A 26 -0.36 22.62 27.46
C LEU A 26 0.58 23.42 26.53
N PRO A 27 0.48 24.77 26.51
CA PRO A 27 1.16 25.64 25.54
C PRO A 27 2.69 25.68 25.61
N ASP A 28 3.32 25.00 26.58
CA ASP A 28 4.78 24.85 26.70
C ASP A 28 5.20 23.37 26.87
N SER A 29 4.34 22.43 26.49
CA SER A 29 4.62 21.01 26.64
C SER A 29 5.50 20.47 25.51
N TYR A 30 6.37 19.51 25.84
CA TYR A 30 7.13 18.72 24.86
C TYR A 30 6.23 18.06 23.79
N LEU A 31 4.95 17.82 24.11
CA LEU A 31 3.99 17.26 23.18
C LEU A 31 3.73 18.18 21.98
N GLN A 32 3.79 19.49 22.16
CA GLN A 32 3.57 20.44 21.06
C GLN A 32 4.74 20.41 20.07
N THR A 33 5.99 20.47 20.56
CA THR A 33 7.17 20.43 19.69
C THR A 33 7.32 19.08 18.98
N PHE A 34 7.00 17.98 19.67
CA PHE A 34 6.92 16.66 19.05
C PHE A 34 5.85 16.62 17.97
N GLN A 35 4.64 17.10 18.23
CA GLN A 35 3.54 17.11 17.28
C GLN A 35 3.86 17.94 16.04
N THR A 36 4.39 19.15 16.18
CA THR A 36 4.75 19.99 15.04
C THR A 36 5.83 19.33 14.18
N SER A 37 6.82 18.70 14.82
CA SER A 37 7.90 17.98 14.12
C SER A 37 7.36 16.73 13.41
N PHE A 38 6.48 15.97 14.07
CA PHE A 38 5.83 14.78 13.54
C PHE A 38 4.90 15.10 12.36
N GLU A 39 4.08 16.14 12.47
CA GLU A 39 3.21 16.59 11.38
C GLU A 39 4.01 17.11 10.18
N ALA A 40 5.15 17.78 10.42
CA ALA A 40 6.05 18.20 9.35
C ALA A 40 6.65 16.98 8.63
N SER A 41 7.06 15.94 9.35
CA SER A 41 7.55 14.70 8.77
C SER A 41 6.46 13.93 8.01
N ILE A 42 5.24 13.83 8.56
CA ILE A 42 4.10 13.15 7.90
C ILE A 42 3.66 13.89 6.64
N LYS A 43 3.67 15.22 6.62
CA LYS A 43 3.34 15.98 5.39
C LYS A 43 4.30 15.67 4.24
N ASN A 44 5.54 15.31 4.57
CA ASN A 44 6.54 14.94 3.59
C ASN A 44 6.37 13.47 3.16
N MET A 45 6.06 12.54 4.07
CA MET A 45 5.97 11.11 3.75
C MET A 45 4.72 10.48 4.34
N GLN A 46 3.68 10.32 3.52
CA GLN A 46 2.45 9.60 3.89
C GLN A 46 2.45 8.20 3.28
N PRO A 47 2.71 7.15 4.07
CA PRO A 47 2.61 5.79 3.59
C PRO A 47 1.15 5.40 3.41
N ILE A 48 0.78 4.95 2.21
CA ILE A 48 -0.52 4.34 1.91
C ILE A 48 -0.31 2.84 1.80
N SER A 49 -1.10 2.07 2.55
CA SER A 49 -1.12 0.61 2.49
C SER A 49 -2.33 0.14 1.71
N VAL A 50 -2.12 -0.60 0.62
CA VAL A 50 -3.18 -1.13 -0.24
C VAL A 50 -3.32 -2.63 0.01
N PHE A 51 -4.47 -3.04 0.55
CA PHE A 51 -4.76 -4.43 0.89
C PHE A 51 -5.46 -5.15 -0.26
N ILE A 52 -4.89 -6.28 -0.69
CA ILE A 52 -5.49 -7.21 -1.65
C ILE A 52 -6.03 -8.40 -0.87
N LEU A 53 -7.34 -8.56 -0.93
CA LEU A 53 -8.07 -9.66 -0.31
C LEU A 53 -8.40 -10.70 -1.37
N ASN A 54 -8.16 -11.98 -1.07
CA ASN A 54 -8.45 -13.12 -1.94
C ASN A 54 -7.87 -12.95 -3.36
N PRO A 55 -6.53 -13.00 -3.51
CA PRO A 55 -5.88 -12.72 -4.79
C PRO A 55 -6.15 -13.77 -5.89
N GLY A 56 -6.75 -14.91 -5.55
CA GLY A 56 -7.00 -16.00 -6.50
C GLY A 56 -5.75 -16.87 -6.73
N ASP A 57 -5.73 -17.60 -7.84
CA ASP A 57 -4.49 -18.24 -8.31
C ASP A 57 -3.61 -17.17 -8.95
N LEU A 58 -2.31 -17.22 -8.69
CA LEU A 58 -1.29 -16.32 -9.24
C LEU A 58 -0.43 -17.02 -10.30
N ARG A 59 -0.73 -18.29 -10.60
CA ARG A 59 -0.04 -19.13 -11.59
C ARG A 59 -0.74 -19.24 -12.95
N ASP A 60 -2.06 -19.08 -13.02
CA ASP A 60 -2.85 -19.16 -14.27
C ASP A 60 -2.93 -17.82 -15.05
N PRO A 61 -2.13 -17.60 -16.11
CA PRO A 61 -2.09 -16.33 -16.85
C PRO A 61 -3.41 -15.88 -17.52
N LYS A 62 -4.53 -16.60 -17.40
CA LYS A 62 -5.81 -16.35 -18.10
C LYS A 62 -6.95 -15.75 -17.26
N ARG A 63 -7.03 -15.95 -15.94
CA ARG A 63 -8.24 -15.51 -15.18
C ARG A 63 -8.38 -13.99 -15.03
N LEU A 64 -7.32 -13.25 -15.30
CA LEU A 64 -7.29 -11.78 -15.23
C LEU A 64 -7.84 -11.03 -16.45
N LYS A 65 -8.44 -11.71 -17.43
CA LYS A 65 -9.21 -11.02 -18.49
C LYS A 65 -10.64 -10.67 -18.10
N SER A 66 -11.14 -11.24 -17.00
CA SER A 66 -12.59 -11.29 -16.77
C SER A 66 -13.16 -10.27 -15.79
N MET A 67 -12.34 -9.47 -15.09
CA MET A 67 -12.90 -8.60 -14.04
C MET A 67 -12.72 -7.08 -14.23
N PHE A 68 -11.69 -6.55 -14.88
CA PHE A 68 -11.63 -5.11 -15.17
C PHE A 68 -10.84 -4.85 -16.47
N PHE A 69 -11.50 -4.21 -17.43
CA PHE A 69 -10.95 -3.63 -18.65
C PHE A 69 -10.55 -4.54 -19.84
N LYS A 70 -11.43 -4.47 -20.85
CA LYS A 70 -11.28 -5.04 -22.19
C LYS A 70 -10.61 -4.02 -23.11
N ARG A 71 -9.30 -3.75 -23.01
CA ARG A 71 -8.56 -3.02 -24.06
C ARG A 71 -7.03 -3.21 -23.98
N TYR A 72 -6.45 -3.81 -25.03
CA TYR A 72 -5.02 -3.78 -25.45
C TYR A 72 -4.00 -4.37 -24.43
N THR A 73 -3.22 -5.43 -24.67
CA THR A 73 -2.27 -5.68 -25.77
C THR A 73 -1.94 -7.18 -25.92
N ARG A 74 -1.27 -7.51 -27.03
CA ARG A 74 -0.83 -8.82 -27.51
C ARG A 74 0.56 -9.11 -26.93
N ASN A 75 0.72 -10.25 -26.24
CA ASN A 75 1.92 -11.07 -25.97
C ASN A 75 1.97 -11.57 -24.51
N SER A 76 2.54 -12.77 -24.37
CA SER A 76 2.47 -13.76 -23.30
C SER A 76 3.10 -13.39 -21.95
N ALA A 77 2.64 -14.07 -20.89
CA ALA A 77 3.06 -14.03 -19.46
C ALA A 77 2.36 -12.96 -18.61
N PHE A 78 1.21 -13.26 -17.98
CA PHE A 78 0.40 -12.18 -17.39
C PHE A 78 -0.63 -12.63 -16.33
N GLU A 79 -0.18 -12.99 -15.13
CA GLU A 79 -1.04 -13.00 -13.92
C GLU A 79 -0.57 -12.02 -12.84
N ILE A 80 0.73 -11.81 -12.77
CA ILE A 80 1.33 -10.83 -11.87
C ILE A 80 0.96 -9.39 -12.29
N ALA A 81 0.42 -9.22 -13.48
CA ALA A 81 0.41 -7.92 -14.11
C ALA A 81 -0.85 -7.05 -13.90
N ALA A 82 -1.99 -7.60 -13.46
CA ALA A 82 -3.06 -6.73 -12.94
C ALA A 82 -2.66 -6.12 -11.60
N ILE A 83 -2.00 -6.91 -10.73
CA ILE A 83 -1.46 -6.40 -9.47
C ILE A 83 -0.31 -5.42 -9.75
N LYS A 84 0.61 -5.73 -10.68
CA LYS A 84 1.64 -4.78 -11.12
C LYS A 84 1.04 -3.52 -11.75
N GLN A 85 -0.09 -3.61 -12.46
CA GLN A 85 -0.78 -2.43 -13.00
C GLN A 85 -1.35 -1.56 -11.86
N ILE A 86 -2.00 -2.16 -10.86
CA ILE A 86 -2.47 -1.44 -9.68
C ILE A 86 -1.28 -0.74 -9.00
N VAL A 87 -0.21 -1.48 -8.74
CA VAL A 87 1.01 -0.93 -8.15
C VAL A 87 1.55 0.23 -9.00
N HIS A 88 1.66 0.06 -10.32
CA HIS A 88 2.11 1.08 -11.25
C HIS A 88 1.20 2.32 -11.27
N ASP A 89 -0.12 2.14 -11.18
CA ASP A 89 -1.07 3.24 -11.12
C ASP A 89 -0.91 4.04 -9.82
N PHE A 90 -0.60 3.38 -8.71
CA PHE A 90 -0.26 4.04 -7.44
C PHE A 90 1.11 4.72 -7.49
N GLU A 91 2.10 4.09 -8.12
CA GLU A 91 3.45 4.63 -8.28
C GLU A 91 3.47 5.89 -9.16
N ASN A 92 2.63 5.96 -10.19
CA ASN A 92 2.54 7.09 -11.10
C ASN A 92 1.40 8.06 -10.79
N ALA A 93 0.69 7.85 -9.67
CA ALA A 93 -0.35 8.75 -9.22
C ALA A 93 0.22 10.13 -8.86
N THR A 94 -0.64 11.15 -8.90
CA THR A 94 -0.24 12.51 -8.53
C THR A 94 0.26 12.53 -7.08
N TYR A 95 1.44 13.13 -6.89
CA TYR A 95 2.14 13.22 -5.61
C TYR A 95 2.70 11.90 -5.04
N SER A 96 2.76 10.84 -5.86
CA SER A 96 3.51 9.64 -5.50
C SER A 96 5.02 9.91 -5.55
N TYR A 97 5.77 9.28 -4.64
CA TYR A 97 7.23 9.25 -4.69
C TYR A 97 7.78 8.31 -5.79
N GLY A 98 6.93 7.46 -6.37
CA GLY A 98 7.31 6.49 -7.40
C GLY A 98 7.71 5.13 -6.84
N SER A 99 8.21 4.26 -7.73
CA SER A 99 8.56 2.87 -7.45
C SER A 99 9.63 2.69 -6.37
N GLU A 100 10.55 3.66 -6.24
CA GLU A 100 11.60 3.66 -5.20
C GLU A 100 11.03 3.69 -3.77
N SER A 101 9.79 4.13 -3.62
CA SER A 101 9.11 4.23 -2.33
C SER A 101 8.10 3.12 -2.08
N THR A 102 7.95 2.19 -3.05
CA THR A 102 6.99 1.09 -2.98
C THR A 102 7.63 -0.14 -2.37
N PHE A 103 7.04 -0.62 -1.28
CA PHE A 103 7.39 -1.89 -0.65
C PHE A 103 6.42 -2.97 -1.10
N PHE A 104 6.91 -3.91 -1.90
CA PHE A 104 6.13 -5.00 -2.45
C PHE A 104 6.93 -6.31 -2.52
N TRP A 105 6.29 -7.43 -2.16
CA TRP A 105 6.97 -8.72 -2.00
C TRP A 105 7.12 -9.50 -3.31
N ILE A 106 6.24 -9.32 -4.29
CA ILE A 106 6.25 -10.14 -5.53
C ILE A 106 7.54 -9.94 -6.35
N PRO A 107 8.03 -8.71 -6.61
CA PRO A 107 9.27 -8.53 -7.37
C PRO A 107 10.47 -9.20 -6.69
N LEU A 108 10.56 -9.08 -5.36
CA LEU A 108 11.61 -9.71 -4.56
C LEU A 108 11.51 -11.24 -4.59
N TYR A 109 10.29 -11.78 -4.66
CA TYR A 109 10.08 -13.21 -4.81
C TYR A 109 10.42 -13.70 -6.22
N GLU A 110 10.09 -12.94 -7.27
CA GLU A 110 10.52 -13.23 -8.65
C GLU A 110 12.06 -13.26 -8.74
N GLU A 111 12.75 -12.30 -8.13
CA GLU A 111 14.22 -12.28 -8.05
C GLU A 111 14.76 -13.51 -7.30
N PHE A 112 14.13 -13.90 -6.20
CA PHE A 112 14.50 -15.09 -5.45
C PHE A 112 14.33 -16.36 -6.30
N LEU A 113 13.22 -16.50 -7.02
CA LEU A 113 12.98 -17.63 -7.93
C LEU A 113 13.98 -17.64 -9.09
N ASN A 114 14.32 -16.49 -9.67
CA ASN A 114 15.31 -16.41 -10.74
C ASN A 114 16.72 -16.80 -10.27
N PHE A 115 17.03 -16.61 -8.99
CA PHE A 115 18.35 -16.93 -8.44
C PHE A 115 18.46 -18.35 -7.89
N TYR A 116 17.42 -18.84 -7.20
CA TYR A 116 17.42 -20.12 -6.49
C TYR A 116 16.53 -21.19 -7.11
N GLY A 117 15.58 -20.79 -7.96
CA GLY A 117 14.63 -21.69 -8.59
C GLY A 117 15.23 -22.46 -9.76
N GLU A 118 14.70 -23.66 -9.99
CA GLU A 118 15.04 -24.47 -11.17
C GLU A 118 14.29 -23.98 -12.43
N THR A 119 13.24 -23.19 -12.24
CA THR A 119 12.35 -22.70 -13.30
C THR A 119 11.99 -21.23 -13.08
N ASP A 120 11.99 -20.42 -14.15
CA ASP A 120 11.59 -19.00 -14.14
C ASP A 120 10.07 -18.77 -13.94
N GLU A 121 9.31 -19.82 -13.59
CA GLU A 121 7.86 -19.76 -13.41
C GLU A 121 7.49 -19.54 -11.94
N PHE A 122 6.47 -18.72 -11.71
CA PHE A 122 5.94 -18.48 -10.37
C PHE A 122 5.37 -19.77 -9.78
N THR A 123 5.86 -20.16 -8.60
CA THR A 123 5.40 -21.33 -7.83
C THR A 123 5.09 -20.93 -6.39
N TYR A 124 4.12 -21.57 -5.75
CA TYR A 124 3.86 -21.36 -4.32
C TYR A 124 4.76 -22.23 -3.42
N ALA A 125 5.38 -23.28 -3.97
CA ALA A 125 6.12 -24.26 -3.19
C ALA A 125 7.35 -23.66 -2.48
N GLU A 126 8.00 -22.67 -3.12
CA GLU A 126 9.21 -22.02 -2.60
C GLU A 126 8.92 -20.84 -1.67
N MET A 127 7.65 -20.43 -1.51
CA MET A 127 7.29 -19.29 -0.66
C MET A 127 7.67 -19.47 0.81
N PRO A 128 7.47 -20.65 1.46
CA PRO A 128 7.90 -20.85 2.84
C PRO A 128 9.42 -20.72 2.99
N THR A 129 10.20 -21.19 2.01
CA THR A 129 11.67 -21.06 1.98
C THR A 129 12.08 -19.60 1.86
N PHE A 130 11.45 -18.86 0.93
CA PHE A 130 11.65 -17.43 0.75
C PHE A 130 11.39 -16.66 2.06
N PHE A 131 10.26 -16.90 2.71
CA PHE A 131 9.88 -16.21 3.94
C PHE A 131 10.70 -16.61 5.17
N LYS A 132 11.29 -17.80 5.19
CA LYS A 132 12.20 -18.25 6.26
C LYS A 132 13.65 -17.80 6.01
N SER A 133 13.97 -17.26 4.83
CA SER A 133 15.30 -16.75 4.54
C SER A 133 15.63 -15.50 5.36
N ALA A 134 16.89 -15.37 5.77
CA ALA A 134 17.34 -14.25 6.60
C ALA A 134 17.13 -12.89 5.90
N THR A 135 17.21 -12.85 4.57
CA THR A 135 17.09 -11.63 3.78
C THR A 135 15.66 -11.15 3.64
N TYR A 136 14.68 -12.06 3.54
CA TYR A 136 13.29 -11.71 3.18
C TYR A 136 12.28 -11.94 4.32
N PHE A 137 12.73 -12.37 5.51
CA PHE A 137 11.83 -12.70 6.62
C PHE A 137 10.88 -11.55 7.00
N TYR A 138 11.29 -10.29 6.83
CA TYR A 138 10.47 -9.14 7.18
C TYR A 138 9.19 -9.03 6.30
N LEU A 139 9.22 -9.57 5.08
CA LEU A 139 8.08 -9.59 4.16
C LEU A 139 6.97 -10.55 4.60
N THR A 140 7.23 -11.43 5.56
CA THR A 140 6.19 -12.27 6.18
C THR A 140 5.06 -11.43 6.77
N THR A 141 5.36 -10.23 7.25
CA THR A 141 4.35 -9.31 7.81
C THR A 141 3.41 -8.74 6.75
N PHE A 142 3.82 -8.74 5.47
CA PHE A 142 3.05 -8.21 4.34
C PHE A 142 2.08 -9.22 3.74
N VAL A 143 2.27 -10.52 4.03
CA VAL A 143 1.56 -11.62 3.37
C VAL A 143 0.97 -12.58 4.38
N LYS A 144 -0.34 -12.80 4.29
CA LYS A 144 -1.03 -13.84 5.06
C LYS A 144 -1.09 -15.11 4.22
N TYR A 145 -0.25 -16.09 4.56
CA TYR A 145 -0.13 -17.34 3.83
C TYR A 145 -0.35 -18.58 4.71
N ASN A 146 -0.67 -19.71 4.07
CA ASN A 146 -0.82 -21.01 4.71
C ASN A 146 0.27 -21.97 4.21
N GLU A 147 1.25 -22.27 5.06
CA GLU A 147 2.41 -23.12 4.75
C GLU A 147 2.03 -24.46 4.09
N SER A 148 1.03 -25.15 4.63
CA SER A 148 0.61 -26.46 4.12
C SER A 148 0.06 -26.37 2.69
N ALA A 149 -0.70 -25.33 2.39
CA ALA A 149 -1.24 -25.08 1.06
C ALA A 149 -0.16 -24.62 0.07
N CYS A 150 0.83 -23.87 0.54
CA CYS A 150 1.96 -23.43 -0.28
C CYS A 150 2.84 -24.61 -0.73
N LEU A 151 3.18 -25.53 0.19
CA LEU A 151 3.94 -26.75 -0.13
C LEU A 151 3.18 -27.66 -1.12
N ALA A 152 1.85 -27.67 -1.06
CA ALA A 152 1.00 -28.38 -2.01
C ALA A 152 0.79 -27.63 -3.35
N ASN A 153 1.46 -26.49 -3.54
CA ASN A 153 1.31 -25.59 -4.67
C ASN A 153 -0.18 -25.26 -4.94
N ASN A 154 -0.95 -24.94 -3.91
CA ASN A 154 -2.38 -24.65 -3.99
C ASN A 154 -2.61 -23.12 -3.99
N PRO A 155 -3.53 -22.57 -4.81
CA PRO A 155 -3.84 -21.13 -4.80
C PRO A 155 -4.32 -20.60 -3.46
N GLN A 156 -4.83 -21.46 -2.57
CA GLN A 156 -5.16 -21.09 -1.19
C GLN A 156 -3.92 -20.83 -0.31
N CYS A 157 -2.71 -20.94 -0.87
CA CYS A 157 -1.47 -20.53 -0.23
C CYS A 157 -1.55 -19.09 0.26
N ILE A 158 -2.04 -18.15 -0.56
CA ILE A 158 -2.12 -16.72 -0.20
C ILE A 158 -3.58 -16.33 0.01
N THR A 159 -3.89 -15.88 1.22
CA THR A 159 -5.26 -15.43 1.57
C THR A 159 -5.43 -13.93 1.36
N SER A 160 -4.43 -13.16 1.74
CA SER A 160 -4.40 -11.71 1.59
C SER A 160 -2.97 -11.20 1.69
N PHE A 161 -2.69 -10.07 1.06
CA PHE A 161 -1.43 -9.36 1.25
C PHE A 161 -1.65 -7.86 1.08
N PHE A 162 -0.64 -7.07 1.39
CA PHE A 162 -0.64 -5.64 1.07
C PHE A 162 0.70 -5.21 0.49
N PHE A 163 0.67 -4.07 -0.18
CA PHE A 163 1.87 -3.31 -0.53
C PHE A 163 1.75 -1.91 0.04
N MET A 164 2.88 -1.27 0.26
CA MET A 164 2.93 0.11 0.76
C MET A 164 3.60 0.99 -0.28
N THR A 165 3.12 2.20 -0.46
CA THR A 165 3.79 3.22 -1.29
C THR A 165 3.66 4.58 -0.61
N ASN A 166 4.56 5.51 -0.89
CA ASN A 166 4.59 6.80 -0.22
C ASN A 166 4.12 7.92 -1.12
N PHE A 167 3.37 8.85 -0.53
CA PHE A 167 2.91 10.07 -1.17
C PHE A 167 3.43 11.30 -0.42
N HIS A 168 3.61 12.41 -1.15
CA HIS A 168 3.94 13.72 -0.59
C HIS A 168 2.78 14.69 -0.77
N GLY A 169 2.73 15.78 0.00
CA GLY A 169 1.82 16.90 -0.30
C GLY A 169 0.32 16.59 -0.28
N VAL A 170 -0.06 15.40 0.21
CA VAL A 170 -1.47 15.02 0.41
C VAL A 170 -2.03 15.90 1.52
N ARG A 171 -2.93 16.81 1.15
CA ARG A 171 -3.71 17.55 2.14
C ARG A 171 -4.64 16.55 2.83
N THR A 172 -4.27 16.15 4.04
CA THR A 172 -5.21 15.53 4.97
C THR A 172 -6.31 16.55 5.27
N THR A 173 -7.47 16.37 4.65
CA THR A 173 -8.68 17.18 4.88
C THR A 173 -9.30 16.85 6.21
#